data_AF-A0A0C2JYV3-F1
#
_entry.id   AF-A0A0C2JYV3-F1
#
_cell.length_a   1.000
_cell.length_b   1.000
_cell.length_c   1.000
_cell.angle_alpha   90.00
_cell.angle_beta   90.00
_cell.angle_gamma   90.00
#
_symmetry.space_group_name_H-M   'P 1'
#
loop_
_entity.id
_entity.type
_entity.pdbx_description
1 polymer ?
#
loop_
_entity_poly.entity_id
_entity_poly.type
_entity_poly.pdbx_seq_one_letter_code
_entity_poly.pdbx_strand_id
1 'polypeptide(L)'
;MSLSVEAKSSDDMLKLAKAFNKFQKEDPTFRIHSEPETRQTIMSGMGELHLEIYTQRLNLEYNIKINAGKPKVSYRETLREVERYDYLHKRQSGGRGQYAHIKGRIEPLPNSLYDNIEFLDETCGMAIPKNYIPSIQKGFYEACERGCLSGHKISGIRFVIETGAECVN
;
A
#
# COMPACT_ATOMS: atom_id res chain seq x y z
N MET A 1 1.31 22.70 7.04
CA MET A 1 0.52 22.52 5.81
C MET A 1 1.37 21.81 4.78
N SER A 2 0.78 20.98 3.91
CA SER A 2 1.51 20.20 2.91
C SER A 2 0.95 20.42 1.51
N LEU A 3 1.86 20.44 0.53
CA LEU A 3 1.57 20.69 -0.88
C LEU A 3 2.33 19.65 -1.71
N SER A 4 1.65 19.03 -2.69
CA SER A 4 2.33 18.18 -3.67
C SER A 4 2.92 19.05 -4.76
N VAL A 5 4.16 18.71 -5.15
CA VAL A 5 4.87 19.41 -6.21
C VAL A 5 5.39 18.42 -7.23
N GLU A 6 5.05 18.69 -8.49
CA GLU A 6 5.47 17.91 -9.65
C GLU A 6 6.21 18.83 -10.64
N ALA A 7 7.36 18.37 -11.14
CA ALA A 7 8.12 19.07 -12.18
C ALA A 7 7.48 18.80 -13.55
N LYS A 8 7.48 19.80 -14.45
CA LYS A 8 6.96 19.63 -15.81
C LYS A 8 7.88 18.83 -16.73
N SER A 9 9.19 18.84 -16.46
CA SER A 9 10.21 18.17 -17.28
C SER A 9 11.17 17.34 -16.41
N SER A 10 11.75 16.30 -17.00
CA SER A 10 12.78 15.46 -16.35
C SER A 10 14.05 16.26 -16.02
N ASP A 11 14.45 17.22 -16.87
CA ASP A 11 15.59 18.11 -16.59
C ASP A 11 15.34 19.01 -15.39
N ASP A 12 14.08 19.44 -15.23
CA ASP A 12 13.63 20.27 -14.12
C ASP A 12 13.58 19.47 -12.81
N MET A 13 13.34 18.15 -12.87
CA MET A 13 13.38 17.28 -11.70
C MET A 13 14.76 17.27 -11.02
N LEU A 14 15.85 17.24 -11.80
CA LEU A 14 17.21 17.26 -11.27
C LEU A 14 17.58 18.61 -10.64
N LYS A 15 17.14 19.72 -11.25
CA LYS A 15 17.34 21.07 -10.70
C LYS A 15 16.54 21.27 -9.41
N LEU A 16 15.32 20.77 -9.40
CA LEU A 16 14.39 20.82 -8.28
C LEU A 16 14.95 20.07 -7.06
N ALA A 17 15.52 18.88 -7.25
CA ALA A 17 16.20 18.15 -6.18
C ALA A 17 17.39 18.93 -5.57
N LYS A 18 18.15 19.67 -6.39
CA LYS A 18 19.25 20.53 -5.91
C LYS A 18 18.74 21.73 -5.12
N ALA A 19 17.69 22.40 -5.61
CA ALA A 19 17.08 23.54 -4.94
C ALA A 19 16.50 23.15 -3.57
N PHE A 20 15.82 22.01 -3.51
CA PHE A 20 15.25 21.43 -2.30
C PHE A 20 16.26 21.17 -1.19
N ASN A 21 17.40 20.57 -1.55
CA ASN A 21 18.49 20.33 -0.60
C ASN A 21 19.09 21.64 -0.06
N LYS A 22 19.07 22.72 -0.85
CA LYS A 22 19.53 24.04 -0.39
C LYS A 22 18.52 24.68 0.54
N PHE A 23 17.23 24.66 0.20
CA PHE A 23 16.17 25.22 1.03
C PHE A 23 16.02 24.52 2.38
N GLN A 24 16.18 23.19 2.42
CA GLN A 24 16.21 22.45 3.70
C GLN A 24 17.39 22.83 4.61
N LYS A 25 18.51 23.30 4.04
CA LYS A 25 19.65 23.79 4.82
C LYS A 25 19.46 25.23 5.29
N GLU A 26 18.75 26.05 4.51
CA GLU A 26 18.43 27.44 4.87
C GLU A 26 17.36 27.49 5.96
N ASP A 27 16.34 26.63 5.90
CA ASP A 27 15.25 26.58 6.86
C ASP A 27 14.93 25.14 7.31
N PRO A 28 15.15 24.78 8.60
CA PRO A 28 14.84 23.45 9.13
C PRO A 28 13.33 23.17 9.25
N THR A 29 12.47 24.18 9.14
CA THR A 29 11.02 24.03 9.18
C THR A 29 10.43 23.60 7.83
N PHE A 30 11.18 23.82 6.73
CA PHE A 30 10.81 23.33 5.41
C PHE A 30 11.23 21.88 5.25
N ARG A 31 10.25 20.97 5.18
CA ARG A 31 10.49 19.53 5.05
C ARG A 31 9.98 19.02 3.73
N ILE A 32 10.69 18.05 3.17
CA ILE A 32 10.32 17.45 1.90
C ILE A 32 10.32 15.95 2.10
N HIS A 33 9.23 15.33 1.69
CA HIS A 33 9.02 13.90 1.82
C HIS A 33 8.53 13.37 0.48
N SER A 34 9.06 12.24 0.04
CA SER A 34 8.59 11.57 -1.16
C SER A 34 7.73 10.40 -0.74
N GLU A 35 6.46 10.39 -1.11
CA GLU A 35 5.60 9.26 -0.76
C GLU A 35 5.72 8.11 -1.77
N PRO A 36 6.04 6.89 -1.33
CA PRO A 36 6.26 5.75 -2.22
C PRO A 36 4.96 5.27 -2.86
N GLU A 37 3.81 5.46 -2.21
CA GLU A 37 2.51 4.96 -2.69
C GLU A 37 1.92 5.84 -3.80
N THR A 38 1.97 7.15 -3.63
CA THR A 38 1.46 8.11 -4.63
C THR A 38 2.55 8.51 -5.63
N ARG A 39 3.83 8.21 -5.34
CA ARG A 39 5.02 8.63 -6.10
C ARG A 39 5.10 10.15 -6.27
N GLN A 40 4.55 10.89 -5.32
CA GLN A 40 4.55 12.34 -5.31
C GLN A 40 5.56 12.88 -4.31
N THR A 41 6.22 13.97 -4.68
CA THR A 41 7.04 14.74 -3.75
C THR A 41 6.15 15.75 -3.04
N ILE A 42 6.15 15.71 -1.71
CA ILE A 42 5.34 16.55 -0.84
C ILE A 42 6.27 17.53 -0.13
N MET A 43 5.98 18.82 -0.28
CA MET A 43 6.57 19.89 0.52
C MET A 43 5.71 20.16 1.74
N SER A 44 6.34 20.26 2.90
CA SER A 44 5.70 20.60 4.15
C SER A 44 6.32 21.87 4.71
N GLY A 45 5.47 22.82 5.10
CA GLY A 45 5.89 24.08 5.68
C GLY A 45 4.93 24.55 6.78
N MET A 46 5.35 25.57 7.51
CA MET A 46 4.59 26.17 8.61
C MET A 46 3.20 26.67 8.19
N GLY A 47 3.05 27.20 6.97
CA GLY A 47 1.78 27.74 6.48
C GLY A 47 1.72 27.86 4.96
N GLU A 48 0.59 28.34 4.44
CA GLU A 48 0.36 28.50 3.00
C GLU A 48 1.29 29.55 2.39
N LEU A 49 1.39 30.74 3.01
CA LEU A 49 2.29 31.81 2.57
C LEU A 49 3.74 31.34 2.47
N HIS A 50 4.17 30.48 3.40
CA HIS A 50 5.52 29.95 3.41
C HIS A 50 5.80 29.12 2.15
N LEU A 51 4.85 28.27 1.77
CA LEU A 51 4.96 27.42 0.57
C LEU A 51 4.82 28.24 -0.72
N GLU A 52 4.02 29.30 -0.70
CA GLU A 52 3.86 30.21 -1.84
C GLU A 52 5.16 30.96 -2.15
N ILE A 53 5.82 31.51 -1.12
CA ILE A 53 7.12 32.19 -1.26
C ILE A 53 8.17 31.23 -1.85
N TYR A 54 8.24 29.99 -1.36
CA TYR A 54 9.18 29.01 -1.93
C TYR A 54 8.86 28.62 -3.37
N THR A 55 7.57 28.52 -3.71
CA THR A 55 7.12 28.27 -5.09
C THR A 55 7.56 29.40 -6.02
N GLN A 56 7.45 30.65 -5.56
CA GLN A 56 7.93 31.82 -6.31
C GLN A 56 9.46 31.84 -6.43
N ARG A 57 10.20 31.53 -5.36
CA ARG A 57 11.68 31.43 -5.39
C ARG A 57 12.16 30.37 -6.38
N LEU A 58 11.50 29.21 -6.46
CA LEU A 58 11.80 28.17 -7.45
C LEU A 58 11.67 28.67 -8.89
N ASN A 59 10.63 29.47 -9.16
CA ASN A 59 10.41 30.04 -10.47
C ASN A 59 11.39 31.18 -10.80
N LEU A 60 11.67 32.07 -9.85
CA LEU A 60 12.51 33.25 -10.08
C LEU A 60 14.01 32.94 -10.05
N GLU A 61 14.49 32.20 -9.04
CA GLU A 61 15.92 31.92 -8.87
C GLU A 61 16.39 30.78 -9.77
N TYR A 62 15.55 29.75 -9.95
CA TYR A 62 15.94 28.52 -10.64
C TYR A 62 15.25 28.33 -12.01
N ASN A 63 14.33 29.22 -12.40
CA ASN A 63 13.54 29.12 -13.63
C ASN A 63 12.82 27.77 -13.79
N ILE A 64 12.41 27.15 -12.67
CA ILE A 64 11.74 25.85 -12.66
C ILE A 64 10.23 26.07 -12.69
N LYS A 65 9.57 25.55 -13.74
CA LYS A 65 8.11 25.55 -13.82
C LYS A 65 7.56 24.34 -13.07
N ILE A 66 7.05 24.56 -11.86
CA ILE A 66 6.42 23.52 -11.04
C ILE A 66 4.89 23.58 -11.12
N ASN A 67 4.25 22.42 -11.03
CA ASN A 67 2.82 22.31 -10.75
C ASN A 67 2.64 22.02 -9.26
N ALA A 68 2.00 22.95 -8.57
CA ALA A 68 1.65 22.83 -7.16
C ALA A 68 0.19 22.43 -7.01
N GLY A 69 -0.10 21.48 -6.12
CA GLY A 69 -1.45 21.01 -5.85
C GLY A 69 -1.62 20.44 -4.45
N LYS A 70 -2.84 20.03 -4.12
CA LYS A 70 -3.11 19.31 -2.87
C LYS A 70 -2.49 17.91 -2.94
N PRO A 71 -1.83 17.44 -1.88
CA PRO A 71 -1.30 16.08 -1.85
C PRO A 71 -2.43 15.06 -1.98
N LYS A 72 -2.20 14.00 -2.76
CA LYS A 72 -3.12 12.87 -2.81
C LYS A 72 -3.07 12.12 -1.48
N VAL A 73 -4.24 11.75 -0.99
CA VAL A 73 -4.37 10.91 0.21
C VAL A 73 -4.25 9.45 -0.22
N SER A 74 -3.36 8.70 0.42
CA SER A 74 -3.31 7.25 0.28
C SER A 74 -4.53 6.63 0.95
N TYR A 75 -5.49 6.17 0.15
CA TYR A 75 -6.60 5.37 0.67
C TYR A 75 -6.13 3.94 0.91
N ARG A 76 -6.86 3.24 1.79
CA ARG A 76 -6.70 1.80 2.03
C ARG A 76 -8.05 1.12 1.98
N GLU A 77 -8.07 -0.12 1.54
CA GLU A 77 -9.27 -0.94 1.46
C GLU A 77 -9.33 -1.91 2.64
N THR A 78 -10.52 -2.13 3.17
CA THR A 78 -10.76 -3.10 4.23
C THR A 78 -12.15 -3.70 4.08
N LEU A 79 -12.36 -4.87 4.69
CA LEU A 79 -13.67 -5.53 4.73
C LEU A 79 -14.52 -4.94 5.85
N ARG A 80 -15.84 -5.06 5.72
CA ARG A 80 -16.79 -4.63 6.78
C ARG A 80 -17.30 -5.79 7.61
N GLU A 81 -17.48 -6.93 6.98
CA GLU A 81 -18.09 -8.12 7.57
C GLU A 81 -17.16 -9.31 7.41
N VAL A 82 -17.39 -10.33 8.23
CA VAL A 82 -16.70 -11.61 8.12
C VAL A 82 -17.27 -12.37 6.95
N GLU A 83 -16.42 -12.79 6.02
CA GLU A 83 -16.83 -13.57 4.85
C GLU A 83 -16.08 -14.90 4.79
N ARG A 84 -16.83 -15.99 4.55
CA ARG A 84 -16.26 -17.33 4.35
C ARG A 84 -16.02 -17.57 2.88
N TYR A 85 -14.89 -18.17 2.53
CA TYR A 85 -14.54 -18.50 1.16
C TYR A 85 -14.23 -19.99 1.01
N ASP A 86 -14.59 -20.52 -0.16
CA ASP A 86 -14.30 -21.88 -0.59
C ASP A 86 -13.82 -21.82 -2.04
N TYR A 87 -12.52 -22.00 -2.24
CA TYR A 87 -11.89 -21.85 -3.55
C TYR A 87 -11.14 -23.11 -3.97
N LEU A 88 -11.54 -23.66 -5.12
CA LEU A 88 -10.93 -24.81 -5.76
C LEU A 88 -10.17 -24.38 -7.03
N HIS A 89 -8.86 -24.40 -6.99
CA HIS A 89 -8.00 -24.27 -8.15
C HIS A 89 -7.69 -25.64 -8.75
N LYS A 90 -8.40 -25.99 -9.83
CA LYS A 90 -8.16 -27.21 -10.60
C LYS A 90 -7.72 -26.86 -12.01
N ARG A 91 -6.43 -27.01 -12.30
CA ARG A 91 -5.87 -26.93 -13.65
C ARG A 91 -5.19 -28.24 -14.00
N GLN A 92 -6.01 -29.15 -14.54
CA GLN A 92 -5.56 -30.46 -15.00
C GLN A 92 -6.31 -30.80 -16.29
N SER A 93 -5.59 -30.81 -17.40
CA SER A 93 -6.07 -31.25 -18.73
C SER A 93 -5.66 -32.70 -19.03
N GLY A 94 -4.63 -33.23 -18.36
CA GLY A 94 -4.19 -34.64 -18.38
C GLY A 94 -2.84 -34.80 -17.65
N GLY A 95 -2.61 -35.94 -16.97
CA GLY A 95 -1.35 -36.20 -16.24
C GLY A 95 -1.15 -35.40 -14.95
N ARG A 96 0.10 -35.07 -14.57
CA ARG A 96 0.41 -34.22 -13.41
C ARG A 96 -0.16 -32.81 -13.63
N GLY A 97 -1.03 -32.35 -12.75
CA GLY A 97 -1.69 -31.04 -12.83
C GLY A 97 -1.57 -30.25 -11.54
N GLN A 98 -2.13 -29.04 -11.55
CA GLN A 98 -2.26 -28.21 -10.36
C GLN A 98 -3.63 -28.46 -9.72
N TYR A 99 -3.61 -28.85 -8.45
CA TYR A 99 -4.81 -28.98 -7.62
C TYR A 99 -4.55 -28.28 -6.30
N ALA A 100 -5.38 -27.30 -5.97
CA ALA A 100 -5.40 -26.70 -4.65
C ALA A 100 -6.84 -26.42 -4.26
N HIS A 101 -7.21 -26.78 -3.04
CA HIS A 101 -8.50 -26.47 -2.45
C HIS A 101 -8.26 -25.77 -1.13
N ILE A 102 -8.72 -24.53 -1.01
CA ILE A 102 -8.53 -23.72 0.18
C ILE A 102 -9.91 -23.26 0.65
N LYS A 103 -10.16 -23.43 1.93
CA LYS A 103 -11.34 -22.90 2.62
C LYS A 103 -10.91 -22.07 3.80
N GLY A 104 -11.78 -21.17 4.24
CA GLY A 104 -11.53 -20.38 5.42
C GLY A 104 -12.45 -19.19 5.54
N ARG A 105 -12.04 -18.26 6.38
CA ARG A 105 -12.77 -17.02 6.66
C ARG A 105 -11.83 -15.83 6.64
N ILE A 106 -12.34 -14.70 6.17
CA ILE A 106 -11.64 -13.42 6.18
C ILE A 106 -12.43 -12.49 7.10
N GLU A 107 -11.74 -11.93 8.09
CA GLU A 107 -12.34 -11.11 9.13
C GLU A 107 -11.68 -9.72 9.15
N PRO A 108 -12.45 -8.63 9.30
CA PRO A 108 -11.87 -7.32 9.53
C PRO A 108 -11.25 -7.25 10.93
N LEU A 109 -10.08 -6.62 11.03
CA LEU A 109 -9.44 -6.36 12.30
C LEU A 109 -10.11 -5.16 13.01
N PRO A 110 -10.10 -5.13 14.36
CA PRO A 110 -10.60 -3.99 15.11
C PRO A 110 -9.83 -2.71 14.77
N ASN A 111 -10.47 -1.56 14.97
CA ASN A 111 -9.98 -0.28 14.49
C ASN A 111 -8.56 0.11 14.98
N SER A 112 -8.10 -0.51 16.06
CA SER A 112 -6.76 -0.30 16.60
C SER A 112 -5.64 -0.96 15.78
N LEU A 113 -5.96 -1.85 14.84
CA LEU A 113 -5.00 -2.64 14.05
C LEU A 113 -5.22 -2.48 12.54
N TYR A 114 -5.79 -1.36 12.08
CA TYR A 114 -6.09 -1.13 10.66
C TYR A 114 -4.87 -1.12 9.74
N ASP A 115 -3.66 -0.93 10.26
CA ASP A 115 -2.42 -1.02 9.50
C ASP A 115 -1.91 -2.45 9.31
N ASN A 116 -2.43 -3.42 10.07
CA ASN A 116 -1.88 -4.76 10.12
C ASN A 116 -2.65 -5.73 9.21
N ILE A 117 -1.92 -6.74 8.75
CA ILE A 117 -2.45 -7.88 8.03
C ILE A 117 -2.05 -9.12 8.81
N GLU A 118 -3.05 -9.84 9.33
CA GLU A 118 -2.83 -11.05 10.11
C GLU A 118 -3.17 -12.29 9.30
N PHE A 119 -2.34 -13.33 9.45
CA PHE A 119 -2.57 -14.63 8.86
C PHE A 119 -2.59 -15.66 9.99
N LEU A 120 -3.69 -16.41 10.09
CA LEU A 120 -3.93 -17.40 11.12
C LEU A 120 -4.23 -18.75 10.47
N ASP A 121 -3.51 -19.76 10.93
CA ASP A 121 -3.67 -21.14 10.47
C ASP A 121 -4.46 -21.91 11.53
N GLU A 122 -5.70 -22.28 11.18
CA GLU A 122 -6.59 -23.14 11.97
C GLU A 122 -6.72 -24.53 11.31
N THR A 123 -5.71 -24.97 10.55
CA THR A 123 -5.76 -26.28 9.88
C THR A 123 -5.59 -27.44 10.88
N CYS A 124 -6.54 -28.38 10.87
CA CYS A 124 -6.46 -29.58 11.70
C CYS A 124 -5.79 -30.73 10.93
N GLY A 125 -4.74 -31.32 11.50
CA GLY A 125 -4.13 -32.55 10.99
C GLY A 125 -3.20 -32.36 9.78
N MET A 126 -3.27 -33.29 8.81
CA MET A 126 -2.44 -33.31 7.59
C MET A 126 -3.21 -32.86 6.33
N ALA A 127 -4.34 -32.18 6.47
CA ALA A 127 -5.19 -31.83 5.34
C ALA A 127 -4.51 -30.87 4.34
N ILE A 128 -3.66 -29.97 4.85
CA ILE A 128 -2.76 -29.15 4.05
C ILE A 128 -1.33 -29.44 4.52
N PRO A 129 -0.43 -29.91 3.64
CA PRO A 129 0.96 -30.11 4.03
C PRO A 129 1.57 -28.78 4.49
N LYS A 130 2.19 -28.77 5.67
CA LYS A 130 2.73 -27.55 6.30
C LYS A 130 3.75 -26.80 5.43
N ASN A 131 4.36 -27.49 4.48
CA ASN A 131 5.29 -26.93 3.51
C ASN A 131 4.62 -25.92 2.55
N TYR A 132 3.30 -25.99 2.35
CA TYR A 132 2.56 -25.09 1.46
C TYR A 132 1.98 -23.86 2.17
N ILE A 133 1.82 -23.87 3.50
CA ILE A 133 1.35 -22.72 4.30
C ILE A 133 2.14 -21.43 3.99
N PRO A 134 3.49 -21.42 3.99
CA PRO A 134 4.24 -20.19 3.70
C PRO A 134 4.04 -19.70 2.26
N SER A 135 3.77 -20.60 1.31
CA SER A 135 3.45 -20.23 -0.07
C SER A 135 2.07 -19.58 -0.18
N ILE A 136 1.09 -20.08 0.57
CA ILE A 136 -0.26 -19.50 0.63
C ILE A 136 -0.20 -18.13 1.31
N GLN A 137 0.52 -18.02 2.43
CA GLN A 137 0.70 -16.76 3.14
C GLN A 137 1.34 -15.69 2.24
N LYS A 138 2.37 -16.05 1.46
CA LYS A 138 2.98 -15.14 0.48
C LYS A 138 1.98 -14.69 -0.59
N GLY A 139 1.21 -15.63 -1.15
CA GLY A 139 0.18 -15.30 -2.15
C GLY A 139 -0.92 -14.39 -1.59
N PHE A 140 -1.27 -14.54 -0.32
CA PHE A 140 -2.20 -13.66 0.36
C PHE A 140 -1.64 -12.24 0.51
N TYR A 141 -0.39 -12.08 0.97
CA TYR A 141 0.22 -10.75 1.06
C TYR A 141 0.34 -10.06 -0.30
N GLU A 142 0.68 -10.82 -1.36
CA GLU A 142 0.73 -10.31 -2.73
C GLU A 142 -0.67 -9.86 -3.22
N ALA A 143 -1.72 -10.63 -2.92
CA ALA A 143 -3.09 -10.26 -3.25
C ALA A 143 -3.55 -8.98 -2.51
N CYS A 144 -3.10 -8.77 -1.27
CA CYS A 144 -3.40 -7.57 -0.50
C CYS A 144 -2.73 -6.30 -1.03
N GLU A 145 -1.73 -6.38 -1.92
CA GLU A 145 -1.12 -5.20 -2.52
C GLU A 145 -2.08 -4.46 -3.46
N ARG A 146 -3.08 -5.16 -4.02
CA ARG A 146 -4.00 -4.58 -5.00
C ARG A 146 -5.46 -4.88 -4.65
N GLY A 147 -6.14 -3.88 -4.12
CA GLY A 147 -7.56 -3.89 -3.83
C GLY A 147 -8.46 -4.01 -5.07
N CYS A 148 -9.63 -4.62 -4.88
CA CYS A 148 -10.60 -4.84 -5.95
C CYS A 148 -11.43 -3.59 -6.26
N LEU A 149 -11.64 -2.69 -5.29
CA LEU A 149 -12.57 -1.57 -5.45
C LEU A 149 -11.94 -0.37 -6.15
N SER A 150 -10.76 0.03 -5.67
CA SER A 150 -10.07 1.25 -6.08
C SER A 150 -8.59 1.02 -6.41
N GLY A 151 -8.11 -0.23 -6.31
CA GLY A 151 -6.72 -0.60 -6.59
C GLY A 151 -5.74 -0.15 -5.51
N HIS A 152 -6.22 0.31 -4.35
CA HIS A 152 -5.38 0.66 -3.22
C HIS A 152 -5.04 -0.58 -2.39
N LYS A 153 -4.01 -0.49 -1.55
CA LYS A 153 -3.61 -1.60 -0.70
C LYS A 153 -4.71 -1.96 0.29
N ILE A 154 -4.89 -3.25 0.49
CA ILE A 154 -5.80 -3.81 1.46
C ILE A 154 -5.09 -3.86 2.82
N SER A 155 -5.77 -3.44 3.88
CA SER A 155 -5.20 -3.39 5.24
C SER A 155 -6.28 -3.63 6.30
N GLY A 156 -5.87 -4.03 7.51
CA GLY A 156 -6.79 -4.30 8.61
C GLY A 156 -7.61 -5.57 8.41
N ILE A 157 -6.99 -6.62 7.89
CA ILE A 157 -7.65 -7.90 7.62
C ILE A 157 -6.91 -9.04 8.30
N ARG A 158 -7.69 -9.98 8.85
CA ARG A 158 -7.24 -11.29 9.30
C ARG A 158 -7.72 -12.35 8.33
N PHE A 159 -6.78 -13.13 7.82
CA PHE A 159 -7.06 -14.30 7.00
C PHE A 159 -6.92 -15.56 7.84
N VAL A 160 -7.97 -16.36 7.89
CA VAL A 160 -8.00 -17.62 8.63
C VAL A 160 -8.16 -18.76 7.65
N ILE A 161 -7.16 -19.64 7.58
CA ILE A 161 -7.29 -20.89 6.81
C ILE A 161 -7.92 -21.95 7.68
N GLU A 162 -8.99 -22.56 7.17
CA GLU A 162 -9.68 -23.67 7.81
C GLU A 162 -9.68 -24.89 6.89
N THR A 163 -9.90 -26.05 7.50
CA THR A 163 -10.13 -27.28 6.73
C THR A 163 -11.63 -27.49 6.60
N GLY A 164 -12.13 -27.75 5.39
CA GLY A 164 -13.54 -28.10 5.17
C GLY A 164 -13.96 -29.47 5.71
N ALA A 165 -13.03 -30.26 6.25
CA ALA A 165 -13.33 -31.45 7.01
C ALA A 165 -13.54 -31.00 8.46
N GLU A 166 -14.78 -31.11 8.95
CA GLU A 166 -15.16 -30.87 10.33
C GLU A 166 -14.09 -31.47 11.27
N CYS A 167 -13.42 -30.62 12.04
CA CYS A 167 -12.62 -31.10 13.17
C CYS A 167 -13.62 -31.59 14.21
N VAL A 168 -14.07 -32.84 14.08
CA VAL A 168 -14.87 -33.53 15.09
C VAL A 168 -13.95 -33.73 16.29
N ASN A 169 -14.29 -33.06 17.39
CA ASN A 169 -13.73 -33.31 18.73
C ASN A 169 -13.93 -34.76 19.15
#